data_AF-H0A9F3-F1
#
_entry.id   AF-H0A9F3-F1
#
_cell.length_a   1.000
_cell.length_b   1.000
_cell.length_c   1.000
_cell.angle_alpha   90.00
_cell.angle_beta   90.00
_cell.angle_gamma   90.00
#
_symmetry.space_group_name_H-M   'P 1'
#
loop_
_entity.id
_entity.type
_entity.pdbx_description
1 polymer ?
#
loop_
_entity_poly.entity_id
_entity_poly.type
_entity_poly.pdbx_seq_one_letter_code
_entity_poly.pdbx_strand_id
1 'polypeptide(L)' 'MTEIEVYTTPSCPYCTKLKNWLGEQDIDYEAFDLSQNKEK' A
#
# COMPACT_ATOMS: atom_id res chain seq x y z
N MET A 1 5.21 7.22 -17.26
CA MET A 1 5.47 6.09 -16.36
C MET A 1 4.28 6.00 -15.44
N THR A 2 3.74 4.81 -15.22
CA THR A 2 2.59 4.63 -14.31
C THR A 2 3.15 4.41 -12.92
N GLU A 3 2.93 5.37 -12.03
CA GLU A 3 3.29 5.28 -10.62
C GLU A 3 2.21 4.47 -9.90
N ILE A 4 2.60 3.43 -9.17
CA ILE A 4 1.66 2.56 -8.44
C ILE A 4 1.57 3.09 -7.02
N GLU A 5 0.40 3.62 -6.67
CA GLU A 5 0.10 4.08 -5.32
C GLU A 5 -0.75 3.05 -4.58
N VAL A 6 -0.29 2.59 -3.42
CA VAL A 6 -0.94 1.57 -2.60
C VAL A 6 -1.45 2.19 -1.32
N TYR A 7 -2.74 2.50 -1.32
CA TYR A 7 -3.45 3.01 -0.16
C TYR A 7 -3.86 1.87 0.77
N THR A 8 -3.42 1.94 2.01
CA THR A 8 -3.58 0.88 3.00
C THR A 8 -4.13 1.40 4.31
N THR A 9 -4.65 0.48 5.11
CA THR A 9 -4.98 0.71 6.52
C THR A 9 -4.37 -0.42 7.36
N PRO A 10 -3.97 -0.17 8.62
CA PRO A 10 -3.30 -1.14 9.47
C PRO A 10 -4.21 -2.30 9.87
N SER A 11 -5.53 -2.13 9.79
CA SER A 11 -6.52 -3.18 10.02
C SER A 11 -6.89 -3.99 8.77
N CYS A 12 -6.25 -3.74 7.63
CA CYS A 12 -6.54 -4.42 6.37
C CYS A 12 -5.58 -5.60 6.12
N PRO A 13 -5.97 -6.85 6.42
CA PRO A 13 -5.11 -8.02 6.21
C PRO A 13 -4.79 -8.28 4.73
N TYR A 14 -5.64 -7.82 3.81
CA TYR A 14 -5.40 -7.92 2.36
C TYR A 14 -4.33 -6.94 1.87
N CYS A 15 -4.19 -5.80 2.53
CA CYS A 15 -3.20 -4.79 2.19
C CYS A 15 -1.78 -5.31 2.45
N THR A 16 -1.59 -6.12 3.50
CA THR A 16 -0.34 -6.83 3.77
C THR A 16 -0.02 -7.86 2.66
N LYS A 17 -1.02 -8.62 2.21
CA LYS A 17 -0.83 -9.60 1.11
C LYS A 17 -0.41 -8.92 -0.19
N LEU A 18 -1.05 -7.79 -0.52
CA LEU A 18 -0.71 -7.01 -1.71
C LEU A 18 0.72 -6.47 -1.66
N LYS A 19 1.12 -5.86 -0.54
CA LYS A 19 2.48 -5.34 -0.34
C LYS A 19 3.55 -6.44 -0.49
N ASN A 20 3.29 -7.62 0.07
CA ASN A 20 4.20 -8.76 -0.06
C ASN A 20 4.31 -9.22 -1.51
N TRP A 21 3.18 -9.38 -2.21
CA TRP A 21 3.18 -9.78 -3.62
C TRP A 21 3.91 -8.77 -4.51
N LEU A 22 3.67 -7.46 -4.30
CA LEU A 22 4.38 -6.41 -5.03
C LEU A 22 5.90 -6.47 -4.81
N GLY A 23 6.33 -6.73 -3.57
CA GLY A 23 7.74 -6.94 -3.25
C GLY A 23 8.34 -8.22 -3.87
N GLU A 24 7.55 -9.31 -3.94
CA GLU A 24 7.97 -10.55 -4.62
C GLU A 24 8.10 -10.38 -6.14
N GLN A 25 7.35 -9.46 -6.74
CA GLN A 25 7.41 -9.16 -8.17
C GLN A 25 8.44 -8.08 -8.53
N ASP A 26 9.18 -7.55 -7.55
CA ASP A 26 10.13 -6.44 -7.76
C ASP A 26 9.45 -5.21 -8.40
N ILE A 27 8.19 -4.96 -8.04
CA ILE A 27 7.40 -3.84 -8.55
C ILE A 27 7.58 -2.65 -7.61
N ASP A 28 8.07 -1.54 -8.12
CA ASP A 28 8.11 -0.27 -7.39
C ASP A 28 6.69 0.26 -7.14
N TYR A 29 6.41 0.61 -5.89
CA TYR A 29 5.14 1.22 -5.48
C TYR A 29 5.34 2.16 -4.30
N GLU A 30 4.49 3.18 -4.21
CA GLU A 30 4.42 4.09 -3.08
C GLU A 30 3.31 3.65 -2.12
N ALA A 31 3.62 3.51 -0.83
CA ALA A 31 2.67 3.04 0.17
C ALA A 31 2.13 4.18 1.02
N PHE A 32 0.81 4.39 0.98
CA PHE A 32 0.12 5.39 1.79
C PHE A 32 -0.70 4.71 2.89
N ASP A 33 -0.49 5.11 4.15
CA ASP A 33 -1.32 4.65 5.26
C ASP A 33 -2.42 5.68 5.56
N LEU A 34 -3.66 5.34 5.20
CA LEU A 34 -4.85 6.18 5.39
C LEU A 34 -5.31 6.26 6.85
N SER A 35 -4.81 5.40 7.74
CA SER A 35 -5.13 5.51 9.17
C SER A 35 -4.40 6.66 9.87
N GLN A 36 -3.26 7.06 9.31
CA GLN A 36 -2.46 8.16 9.83
C GLN A 36 -2.96 9.50 9.28
N ASN A 37 -3.57 9.51 8.09
CA ASN A 37 -4.21 10.67 7.49
C ASN A 37 -5.72 10.67 7.76
N LYS A 38 -6.09 10.94 9.02
CA LYS A 38 -7.40 11.51 9.32
C LYS A 38 -7.33 13.00 9.01
N GLU A 39 -7.52 13.38 7.75
CA GLU A 39 -7.93 14.76 7.47
C GLU A 39 -9.26 15.00 8.20
N LYS A 40 -9.26 16.06 9.00
CA LYS A 40 -10.27 16.40 9.98
C LYS A 40 -11.15 17.52 9.46
#